data_AF-A0AAU5WZT7-F1
#
_entry.id   AF-A0AAU5WZT7-F1
#
_cell.length_a   1.000
_cell.length_b   1.000
_cell.length_c   1.000
_cell.angle_alpha   90.00
_cell.angle_beta   90.00
_cell.angle_gamma   90.00
#
_symmetry.space_group_name_H-M   'P 1'
#
loop_
_entity.id
_entity.type
_entity.pdbx_description
1 polymer ?
#
loop_
_entity_poly.entity_id
_entity_poly.type
_entity_poly.pdbx_seq_one_letter_code
_entity_poly.pdbx_strand_id
1 'polypeptide(L)'
;MFERETDGGILSLDDISRLIHLEEQLAGDVLHLTANETALSPLAQRAMCSSLSNRYLLEHLDMRQDSPSRLGNLLYRGLDAVNEIERSATEVCRRLFGAEYAEFRCVSGLHAMQTTFAALTRPGDKIMRVSTQDGGHFLTELICRSFGRESCTYAFRDIGELDLERTRETFEQERPSLLYIDAMNYLFPLPIQKLRALVGDTPIIFDASHTLGLIGGKQFPNPLDEGADIIQANTHKTLFGPQKGIILGNNRALMERIGYTLSNGLVSSQHTASLLALCVALHELYSEGERYAAKVLHTARTLAAAVNDAGMPVLGGDRGFTNNHMFFMDARPFGSGLILLDKLIAANISANRLIPFSNVDAIRFGVQEIVRHGYDDDDLARIAGLIRRVVVDKEPPERVKPEVIDLVRAHPTVHFTGERTERQAPPRQRSVVTDGRGRRPRWVEINLEREAADVSDEHFRQFSTLGAKAGVFEHQVDSAGNISVFTGKRLIVTATGAYIRKLSPRDLVEVSGFVDGALQCRGEGPPSTEVYLHHLLRERLGARFVVHNHYIPDHRLERSGIASIPAEEYGSVRLAEAAVEAATEHKVFYVRRHGLVFWATTFDECCALLDDFVRELDLIKSRMG
;
A
#
# COMPACT_ATOMS: atom_id res chain seq x y z
N MET A 1 -8.46 -30.69 -7.61
CA MET A 1 -8.70 -29.87 -8.81
C MET A 1 -10.18 -29.57 -8.80
N PHE A 2 -10.57 -28.31 -8.56
CA PHE A 2 -11.98 -27.94 -8.42
C PHE A 2 -12.69 -28.05 -9.77
N GLU A 3 -13.92 -28.57 -9.80
CA GLU A 3 -14.78 -28.47 -10.97
C GLU A 3 -15.03 -26.99 -11.24
N ARG A 4 -14.64 -26.53 -12.45
CA ARG A 4 -14.78 -25.15 -12.87
C ARG A 4 -16.02 -25.03 -13.73
N GLU A 5 -16.99 -24.22 -13.34
CA GLU A 5 -18.04 -23.76 -14.25
C GLU A 5 -17.48 -22.60 -15.07
N THR A 6 -16.75 -22.90 -16.14
CA THR A 6 -16.29 -21.87 -17.07
C THR A 6 -17.22 -21.80 -18.27
N ASP A 7 -17.84 -20.65 -18.51
CA ASP A 7 -18.42 -20.34 -19.81
C ASP A 7 -17.28 -20.00 -20.79
N GLY A 8 -16.95 -20.92 -21.68
CA GLY A 8 -15.90 -20.70 -22.69
C GLY A 8 -14.49 -20.41 -22.12
N GLY A 9 -14.21 -20.78 -20.88
CA GLY A 9 -12.94 -20.49 -20.19
C GLY A 9 -12.91 -19.17 -19.40
N ILE A 10 -14.02 -18.42 -19.36
CA ILE A 10 -14.15 -17.22 -18.52
C ILE A 10 -14.42 -17.65 -17.07
N LEU A 11 -13.68 -17.07 -16.13
CA LEU A 11 -13.83 -17.32 -14.70
C LEU A 11 -15.01 -16.52 -14.13
N SER A 12 -15.79 -17.14 -13.25
CA SER A 12 -16.77 -16.43 -12.42
C SER A 12 -16.07 -15.52 -11.39
N LEU A 13 -16.79 -14.53 -10.83
CA LEU A 13 -16.24 -13.69 -9.76
C LEU A 13 -15.85 -14.51 -8.51
N ASP A 14 -16.61 -15.56 -8.21
CA ASP A 14 -16.31 -16.47 -7.10
C ASP A 14 -15.05 -17.30 -7.37
N ASP A 15 -14.85 -17.74 -8.62
CA ASP A 15 -13.60 -18.42 -9.00
C ASP A 15 -12.40 -17.49 -8.92
N ILE A 16 -12.54 -16.23 -9.36
CA ILE A 16 -11.47 -15.23 -9.21
C ILE A 16 -11.12 -15.04 -7.73
N SER A 17 -12.13 -14.82 -6.87
CA SER A 17 -11.95 -14.66 -5.43
C SER A 17 -11.26 -15.87 -4.80
N ARG A 18 -11.69 -17.09 -5.17
CA ARG A 18 -11.09 -18.34 -4.69
C ARG A 18 -9.65 -18.52 -5.15
N LEU A 19 -9.33 -18.15 -6.39
CA LEU A 19 -7.97 -18.25 -6.94
C LEU A 19 -7.03 -17.24 -6.28
N ILE A 20 -7.49 -16.03 -6.01
CA ILE A 20 -6.72 -15.05 -5.23
C ILE A 20 -6.40 -15.62 -3.85
N HIS A 21 -7.41 -16.12 -3.13
CA HIS A 21 -7.21 -16.69 -1.80
C HIS A 21 -6.28 -17.91 -1.81
N LEU A 22 -6.42 -18.79 -2.82
CA LEU A 22 -5.54 -19.93 -3.00
C LEU A 22 -4.09 -19.49 -3.19
N GLU A 23 -3.83 -18.49 -4.03
CA GLU A 23 -2.48 -17.99 -4.26
C GLU A 23 -1.88 -17.34 -3.01
N GLU A 24 -2.67 -16.58 -2.24
CA GLU A 24 -2.25 -16.04 -0.94
C GLU A 24 -1.85 -17.15 0.05
N GLN A 25 -2.62 -18.24 0.11
CA GLN A 25 -2.30 -19.40 0.95
C GLN A 25 -1.03 -20.11 0.47
N LEU A 26 -0.90 -20.34 -0.83
CA LEU A 26 0.28 -20.98 -1.42
C LEU A 26 1.53 -20.15 -1.19
N ALA A 27 1.46 -18.83 -1.39
CA ALA A 27 2.57 -17.91 -1.13
C ALA A 27 2.97 -17.88 0.35
N GLY A 28 2.01 -18.02 1.27
CA GLY A 28 2.27 -18.13 2.71
C GLY A 28 2.92 -19.43 3.17
N ASP A 29 3.00 -20.44 2.29
CA ASP A 29 3.63 -21.74 2.55
C ASP A 29 5.02 -21.87 1.87
N VAL A 30 5.53 -20.80 1.24
CA VAL A 30 6.82 -20.77 0.53
C VAL A 30 7.90 -20.08 1.37
N LEU A 31 9.09 -20.68 1.41
CA LEU A 31 10.29 -20.05 1.95
C LEU A 31 10.86 -19.11 0.89
N HIS A 32 10.66 -17.81 1.07
CA HIS A 32 11.05 -16.80 0.11
C HIS A 32 12.54 -16.42 0.21
N LEU A 33 13.36 -16.93 -0.72
CA LEU A 33 14.78 -16.57 -0.87
C LEU A 33 15.07 -15.92 -2.24
N THR A 34 14.05 -15.39 -2.91
CA THR A 34 14.21 -14.59 -4.13
C THR A 34 14.83 -13.23 -3.79
N ALA A 35 15.88 -12.79 -4.49
CA ALA A 35 16.55 -11.50 -4.19
C ALA A 35 15.81 -10.23 -4.66
N ASN A 36 14.63 -10.38 -5.29
CA ASN A 36 13.91 -9.28 -5.95
C ASN A 36 12.60 -8.87 -5.24
N GLU A 37 12.24 -9.50 -4.13
CA GLU A 37 10.96 -9.28 -3.46
C GLU A 37 11.11 -9.28 -1.93
N THR A 38 10.12 -8.76 -1.22
CA THR A 38 10.09 -8.82 0.24
C THR A 38 8.69 -8.52 0.78
N ALA A 39 8.47 -8.77 2.07
CA ALA A 39 7.19 -8.57 2.73
C ALA A 39 6.97 -7.12 3.23
N LEU A 40 5.86 -6.52 2.77
CA LEU A 40 5.33 -5.27 3.31
C LEU A 40 4.87 -5.43 4.75
N SER A 41 4.98 -4.36 5.56
CA SER A 41 4.36 -4.33 6.88
C SER A 41 2.82 -4.30 6.81
N PRO A 42 2.11 -4.71 7.89
CA PRO A 42 0.65 -4.59 7.95
C PRO A 42 0.14 -3.14 7.76
N LEU A 43 0.93 -2.12 8.12
CA LEU A 43 0.55 -0.73 7.88
C LEU A 43 0.68 -0.37 6.39
N ALA A 44 1.78 -0.74 5.74
CA ALA A 44 1.98 -0.51 4.32
C ALA A 44 0.94 -1.29 3.48
N GLN A 45 0.61 -2.54 3.86
CA GLN A 45 -0.47 -3.31 3.23
C GLN A 45 -1.84 -2.62 3.36
N ARG A 46 -2.18 -2.09 4.55
CA ARG A 46 -3.42 -1.30 4.72
C ARG A 46 -3.44 -0.04 3.85
N ALA A 47 -2.29 0.62 3.68
CA ALA A 47 -2.19 1.77 2.77
C ALA A 47 -2.46 1.36 1.32
N MET A 48 -1.94 0.21 0.87
CA MET A 48 -2.22 -0.36 -0.46
C MET A 48 -3.71 -0.63 -0.69
N CYS A 49 -4.43 -1.10 0.34
CA CYS A 49 -5.85 -1.42 0.26
C CYS A 49 -6.80 -0.24 0.57
N SER A 50 -6.26 0.96 0.81
CA SER A 50 -7.05 2.14 1.15
C SER A 50 -7.94 2.59 0.00
N SER A 51 -9.11 3.19 0.30
CA SER A 51 -9.99 3.84 -0.69
C SER A 51 -9.31 5.02 -1.41
N LEU A 52 -8.17 5.49 -0.90
CA LEU A 52 -7.31 6.48 -1.56
C LEU A 52 -6.70 5.95 -2.87
N SER A 53 -6.71 4.63 -3.11
CA SER A 53 -6.40 4.05 -4.43
C SER A 53 -7.32 4.57 -5.55
N ASN A 54 -8.54 4.97 -5.19
CA ASN A 54 -9.55 5.50 -6.11
C ASN A 54 -9.47 7.03 -6.27
N ARG A 55 -8.40 7.68 -5.79
CA ARG A 55 -8.23 9.13 -5.83
C ARG A 55 -7.08 9.52 -6.75
N TYR A 56 -7.39 10.42 -7.69
CA TYR A 56 -6.43 11.01 -8.59
C TYR A 56 -5.61 12.06 -7.83
N LEU A 57 -4.28 12.03 -7.95
CA LEU A 57 -3.41 13.02 -7.30
C LEU A 57 -2.47 13.62 -8.34
N LEU A 58 -2.63 14.92 -8.57
CA LEU A 58 -1.93 15.70 -9.60
C LEU A 58 -1.12 16.86 -9.05
N GLU A 59 -1.17 17.08 -7.74
CA GLU A 59 -0.71 18.32 -7.11
C GLU A 59 0.78 18.58 -7.32
N HIS A 60 1.57 17.52 -7.47
CA HIS A 60 3.03 17.57 -7.69
C HIS A 60 3.46 17.70 -9.16
N LEU A 61 2.51 17.82 -10.12
CA LEU A 61 2.88 17.85 -11.54
C LEU A 61 3.60 19.13 -12.00
N ASP A 62 3.74 20.19 -11.19
CA ASP A 62 4.38 21.40 -11.74
C ASP A 62 5.12 22.30 -10.73
N MET A 63 6.46 22.13 -10.71
CA MET A 63 7.47 23.11 -10.30
C MET A 63 7.26 24.52 -10.88
N ARG A 64 6.70 24.60 -12.08
CA ARG A 64 6.68 25.83 -12.88
C ARG A 64 5.27 26.41 -12.91
N GLN A 65 5.16 27.63 -13.43
CA GLN A 65 3.85 28.31 -13.53
C GLN A 65 3.16 27.99 -14.87
N ASP A 66 3.86 27.32 -15.79
CA ASP A 66 3.50 27.16 -17.20
C ASP A 66 3.07 25.74 -17.60
N SER A 67 2.90 24.77 -16.68
CA SER A 67 2.28 23.49 -17.09
C SER A 67 0.87 23.72 -17.62
N PRO A 68 0.50 23.03 -18.72
CA PRO A 68 -0.88 22.90 -19.16
C PRO A 68 -1.84 22.46 -18.03
N SER A 69 -1.39 21.55 -17.15
CA SER A 69 -2.17 21.05 -16.00
C SER A 69 -2.50 22.15 -14.99
N ARG A 70 -1.56 23.09 -14.76
CA ARG A 70 -1.69 24.22 -13.85
C ARG A 70 -2.47 25.37 -14.49
N LEU A 71 -2.19 25.67 -15.76
CA LEU A 71 -2.87 26.68 -16.56
C LEU A 71 -4.33 26.32 -16.85
N GLY A 72 -4.66 25.03 -16.93
CA GLY A 72 -6.02 24.52 -17.17
C GLY A 72 -6.85 24.24 -15.91
N ASN A 73 -6.37 24.57 -14.70
CA ASN A 73 -7.03 24.24 -13.42
C ASN A 73 -7.36 22.75 -13.23
N LEU A 74 -6.57 21.85 -13.84
CA LEU A 74 -6.77 20.40 -13.75
C LEU A 74 -6.14 19.77 -12.50
N LEU A 75 -5.54 20.60 -11.64
CA LEU A 75 -4.93 20.17 -10.38
C LEU A 75 -6.01 19.67 -9.43
N TYR A 76 -6.02 18.35 -9.18
CA TYR A 76 -6.82 17.77 -8.12
C TYR A 76 -6.19 18.13 -6.78
N ARG A 77 -6.86 19.02 -6.03
CA ARG A 77 -6.45 19.54 -4.72
C ARG A 77 -7.29 18.90 -3.60
N GLY A 78 -6.83 19.03 -2.36
CA GLY A 78 -7.60 18.65 -1.16
C GLY A 78 -7.20 17.32 -0.53
N LEU A 79 -6.00 16.82 -0.81
CA LEU A 79 -5.39 15.68 -0.12
C LEU A 79 -4.25 16.14 0.80
N ASP A 80 -4.51 17.16 1.63
CA ASP A 80 -3.50 17.82 2.46
C ASP A 80 -2.70 16.85 3.36
N ALA A 81 -3.38 15.81 3.90
CA ALA A 81 -2.74 14.77 4.70
C ALA A 81 -1.76 13.91 3.87
N VAL A 82 -2.09 13.63 2.60
CA VAL A 82 -1.18 12.91 1.70
C VAL A 82 0.05 13.77 1.40
N ASN A 83 -0.16 15.06 1.13
CA ASN A 83 0.94 16.01 0.89
C ASN A 83 1.85 16.15 2.11
N GLU A 84 1.29 16.16 3.33
CA GLU A 84 2.07 16.15 4.56
C GLU A 84 2.93 14.89 4.69
N ILE A 85 2.35 13.72 4.41
CA ILE A 85 3.06 12.43 4.42
C ILE A 85 4.19 12.43 3.37
N GLU A 86 3.95 12.91 2.15
CA GLU A 86 4.97 12.98 1.09
C GLU A 86 6.11 13.95 1.44
N ARG A 87 5.80 15.12 2.00
CA ARG A 87 6.82 16.05 2.51
C ARG A 87 7.66 15.42 3.62
N SER A 88 7.02 14.70 4.55
CA SER A 88 7.72 13.95 5.60
C SER A 88 8.61 12.85 5.01
N ALA A 89 8.12 12.11 4.02
CA ALA A 89 8.90 11.08 3.32
C ALA A 89 10.12 11.66 2.57
N THR A 90 10.00 12.88 2.04
CA THR A 90 11.12 13.61 1.43
C THR A 90 12.20 13.94 2.48
N GLU A 91 11.80 14.45 3.65
CA GLU A 91 12.72 14.71 4.77
C GLU A 91 13.37 13.41 5.27
N VAL A 92 12.61 12.31 5.32
CA VAL A 92 13.15 10.97 5.63
C VAL A 92 14.21 10.55 4.61
N CYS A 93 13.95 10.72 3.30
CA CYS A 93 14.95 10.43 2.26
C CYS A 93 16.21 11.26 2.43
N ARG A 94 16.08 12.55 2.80
CA ARG A 94 17.21 13.42 3.09
C ARG A 94 18.08 12.89 4.24
N ARG A 95 17.46 12.36 5.30
CA ARG A 95 18.21 11.80 6.45
C ARG A 95 18.81 10.42 6.16
N LEU A 96 18.08 9.56 5.45
CA LEU A 96 18.53 8.21 5.12
C LEU A 96 19.62 8.20 4.05
N PHE A 97 19.49 9.02 3.01
CA PHE A 97 20.32 8.94 1.81
C PHE A 97 21.15 10.18 1.55
N GLY A 98 21.01 11.26 2.34
CA GLY A 98 21.67 12.53 2.05
C GLY A 98 21.15 13.19 0.77
N ALA A 99 19.93 12.84 0.33
CA ALA A 99 19.31 13.34 -0.89
C ALA A 99 18.41 14.56 -0.60
N GLU A 100 18.70 15.72 -1.19
CA GLU A 100 17.91 16.94 -1.05
C GLU A 100 16.56 16.84 -1.76
N TYR A 101 16.50 16.11 -2.87
CA TYR A 101 15.31 15.94 -3.68
C TYR A 101 14.92 14.45 -3.79
N ALA A 102 13.62 14.19 -3.71
CA ALA A 102 13.04 12.86 -3.91
C ALA A 102 11.88 12.94 -4.91
N GLU A 103 11.81 11.97 -5.80
CA GLU A 103 10.78 11.84 -6.82
C GLU A 103 10.13 10.45 -6.69
N PHE A 104 8.86 10.47 -6.28
CA PHE A 104 8.10 9.26 -5.95
C PHE A 104 7.17 8.81 -7.06
N ARG A 105 7.07 9.52 -8.19
CA ARG A 105 6.02 9.26 -9.20
C ARG A 105 6.24 8.02 -10.05
N CYS A 106 7.47 7.52 -10.13
CA CYS A 106 7.78 6.34 -10.92
C CYS A 106 7.01 5.10 -10.42
N VAL A 107 6.34 4.42 -11.34
CA VAL A 107 5.51 3.23 -11.02
C VAL A 107 6.35 1.96 -10.86
N SER A 108 7.61 1.97 -11.30
CA SER A 108 8.59 0.90 -11.16
C SER A 108 10.01 1.44 -11.34
N GLY A 109 11.04 0.64 -11.03
CA GLY A 109 12.44 1.00 -11.31
C GLY A 109 12.74 1.11 -12.81
N LEU A 110 12.08 0.31 -13.67
CA LEU A 110 12.20 0.47 -15.12
C LEU A 110 11.58 1.78 -15.60
N HIS A 111 10.45 2.18 -15.03
CA HIS A 111 9.89 3.50 -15.31
C HIS A 111 10.88 4.60 -14.88
N ALA A 112 11.50 4.47 -13.70
CA ALA A 112 12.53 5.42 -13.28
C ALA A 112 13.71 5.49 -14.27
N MET A 113 14.20 4.35 -14.77
CA MET A 113 15.26 4.28 -15.79
C MET A 113 14.85 4.99 -17.08
N GLN A 114 13.65 4.72 -17.59
CA GLN A 114 13.12 5.36 -18.79
C GLN A 114 13.00 6.87 -18.59
N THR A 115 12.53 7.30 -17.42
CA THR A 115 12.43 8.72 -17.05
C THR A 115 13.79 9.40 -17.06
N THR A 116 14.79 8.83 -16.39
CA THR A 116 16.12 9.44 -16.30
C THR A 116 16.80 9.47 -17.66
N PHE A 117 16.67 8.42 -18.47
CA PHE A 117 17.22 8.41 -19.83
C PHE A 117 16.52 9.45 -20.72
N ALA A 118 15.19 9.54 -20.67
CA ALA A 118 14.43 10.53 -21.42
C ALA A 118 14.78 11.98 -21.01
N ALA A 119 14.99 12.22 -19.72
CA ALA A 119 15.28 13.53 -19.16
C ALA A 119 16.73 13.99 -19.40
N LEU A 120 17.69 13.07 -19.34
CA LEU A 120 19.12 13.39 -19.27
C LEU A 120 19.86 13.19 -20.60
N THR A 121 19.29 12.43 -21.54
CA THR A 121 19.91 12.12 -22.84
C THR A 121 18.97 12.44 -24.00
N ARG A 122 19.50 12.41 -25.23
CA ARG A 122 18.80 12.60 -26.50
C ARG A 122 19.01 11.38 -27.41
N PRO A 123 18.15 11.16 -28.42
CA PRO A 123 18.45 10.18 -29.47
C PRO A 123 19.84 10.43 -30.08
N GLY A 124 20.62 9.37 -30.27
CA GLY A 124 22.02 9.42 -30.70
C GLY A 124 23.05 9.57 -29.57
N ASP A 125 22.63 9.98 -28.35
CA ASP A 125 23.54 9.97 -27.21
C ASP A 125 23.92 8.54 -26.83
N LYS A 126 25.10 8.39 -26.25
CA LYS A 126 25.62 7.11 -25.78
C LYS A 126 25.54 7.01 -24.25
N ILE A 127 25.04 5.89 -23.76
CA ILE A 127 24.96 5.57 -22.32
C ILE A 127 25.95 4.46 -21.99
N MET A 128 26.84 4.68 -21.04
CA MET A 128 27.71 3.63 -20.51
C MET A 128 26.98 2.84 -19.43
N ARG A 129 26.77 1.55 -19.66
CA ARG A 129 25.93 0.66 -18.82
C ARG A 129 26.64 -0.62 -18.43
N VAL A 130 26.24 -1.26 -17.32
CA VAL A 130 26.81 -2.56 -16.91
C VAL A 130 26.29 -3.64 -17.86
N SER A 131 27.17 -4.47 -18.42
CA SER A 131 26.71 -5.51 -19.35
C SER A 131 25.94 -6.61 -18.64
N THR A 132 24.93 -7.18 -19.32
CA THR A 132 24.18 -8.32 -18.79
C THR A 132 25.09 -9.48 -18.44
N GLN A 133 26.19 -9.65 -19.21
CA GLN A 133 27.22 -10.63 -18.89
C GLN A 133 27.86 -10.25 -17.54
N ASP A 134 28.33 -9.02 -17.37
CA ASP A 134 28.94 -8.54 -16.12
C ASP A 134 27.95 -8.27 -14.96
N GLY A 135 26.73 -8.81 -15.05
CA GLY A 135 25.73 -8.72 -13.98
C GLY A 135 24.82 -7.49 -14.03
N GLY A 136 24.80 -6.74 -15.12
CA GLY A 136 23.87 -5.64 -15.38
C GLY A 136 22.44 -6.09 -15.64
N HIS A 137 21.49 -5.16 -15.62
CA HIS A 137 20.09 -5.48 -15.84
C HIS A 137 19.82 -5.77 -17.34
N PHE A 138 19.20 -6.92 -17.62
CA PHE A 138 19.05 -7.46 -18.99
C PHE A 138 18.22 -6.57 -19.95
N LEU A 139 17.36 -5.70 -19.41
CA LEU A 139 16.55 -4.77 -20.22
C LEU A 139 17.24 -3.44 -20.53
N THR A 140 18.37 -3.10 -19.89
CA THR A 140 18.94 -1.75 -19.99
C THR A 140 19.36 -1.41 -21.42
N GLU A 141 20.00 -2.35 -22.12
CA GLU A 141 20.35 -2.15 -23.53
C GLU A 141 19.13 -2.03 -24.44
N LEU A 142 18.10 -2.84 -24.20
CA LEU A 142 16.84 -2.75 -24.95
C LEU A 142 16.20 -1.37 -24.74
N ILE A 143 16.17 -0.86 -23.52
CA ILE A 143 15.63 0.46 -23.19
C ILE A 143 16.46 1.57 -23.86
N CYS A 144 17.80 1.51 -23.83
CA CYS A 144 18.63 2.45 -24.59
C CYS A 144 18.19 2.50 -26.06
N ARG A 145 18.10 1.34 -26.72
CA ARG A 145 17.72 1.23 -28.13
C ARG A 145 16.28 1.71 -28.39
N SER A 146 15.32 1.38 -27.53
CA SER A 146 13.93 1.82 -27.66
C SER A 146 13.78 3.34 -27.58
N PHE A 147 14.69 4.01 -26.89
CA PHE A 147 14.78 5.47 -26.86
C PHE A 147 15.69 6.01 -27.98
N GLY A 148 16.26 5.19 -28.86
CA GLY A 148 17.18 5.62 -29.91
C GLY A 148 18.53 6.11 -29.38
N ARG A 149 18.97 5.62 -28.21
CA ARG A 149 20.30 5.86 -27.65
C ARG A 149 21.23 4.71 -28.03
N GLU A 150 22.50 5.03 -28.18
CA GLU A 150 23.56 4.04 -28.26
C GLU A 150 23.99 3.62 -26.85
N SER A 151 24.66 2.49 -26.72
CA SER A 151 25.24 2.07 -25.44
C SER A 151 26.64 1.53 -25.61
N CYS A 152 27.54 1.90 -24.69
CA CYS A 152 28.81 1.23 -24.46
C CYS A 152 28.80 0.60 -23.05
N THR A 153 29.86 -0.13 -22.71
CA THR A 153 29.87 -0.96 -21.51
C THR A 153 31.04 -0.62 -20.59
N TYR A 154 30.82 -0.71 -19.28
CA TYR A 154 31.93 -0.83 -18.35
C TYR A 154 32.72 -2.12 -18.63
N ALA A 155 33.97 -2.16 -18.18
CA ALA A 155 34.78 -3.38 -18.18
C ALA A 155 34.86 -3.94 -16.76
N PHE A 156 34.73 -5.26 -16.61
CA PHE A 156 34.85 -5.96 -15.34
C PHE A 156 35.94 -7.04 -15.42
N ARG A 157 36.64 -7.26 -14.29
CA ARG A 157 37.62 -8.35 -14.14
C ARG A 157 36.95 -9.63 -13.65
N ASP A 158 35.96 -9.45 -12.78
CA ASP A 158 35.15 -10.49 -12.17
C ASP A 158 33.81 -9.89 -11.69
N ILE A 159 32.95 -10.71 -11.09
CA ILE A 159 31.64 -10.32 -10.55
C ILE A 159 31.78 -9.15 -9.58
N GLY A 160 31.26 -7.99 -9.98
CA GLY A 160 31.29 -6.76 -9.17
C GLY A 160 32.68 -6.15 -9.01
N GLU A 161 33.69 -6.59 -9.77
CA GLU A 161 35.03 -6.00 -9.78
C GLU A 161 35.27 -5.18 -11.06
N LEU A 162 34.97 -3.89 -10.96
CA LEU A 162 35.12 -2.94 -12.06
C LEU A 162 36.60 -2.75 -12.44
N ASP A 163 36.93 -2.95 -13.72
CA ASP A 163 38.24 -2.63 -14.29
C ASP A 163 38.30 -1.15 -14.67
N LEU A 164 38.80 -0.31 -13.76
CA LEU A 164 38.83 1.15 -13.96
C LEU A 164 39.68 1.57 -15.16
N GLU A 165 40.79 0.88 -15.46
CA GLU A 165 41.68 1.26 -16.57
C GLU A 165 41.02 0.96 -17.92
N ARG A 166 40.47 -0.24 -18.11
CA ARG A 166 39.73 -0.57 -19.35
C ARG A 166 38.44 0.23 -19.49
N THR A 167 37.79 0.54 -18.36
CA THR A 167 36.64 1.45 -18.34
C THR A 167 37.06 2.85 -18.79
N ARG A 168 38.25 3.33 -18.39
CA ARG A 168 38.82 4.62 -18.84
C ARG A 168 38.98 4.65 -20.36
N GLU A 169 39.64 3.65 -20.91
CA GLU A 169 39.86 3.53 -22.36
C GLU A 169 38.54 3.60 -23.12
N THR A 170 37.53 2.83 -22.66
CA THR A 170 36.19 2.82 -23.26
C THR A 170 35.50 4.18 -23.10
N PHE A 171 35.59 4.82 -21.94
CA PHE A 171 34.98 6.11 -21.69
C PHE A 171 35.56 7.22 -22.58
N GLU A 172 36.89 7.27 -22.72
CA GLU A 172 37.60 8.27 -23.54
C GLU A 172 37.33 8.07 -25.04
N GLN A 173 37.24 6.82 -25.50
CA GLN A 173 36.91 6.47 -26.87
C GLN A 173 35.45 6.76 -27.20
N GLU A 174 34.53 6.30 -26.36
CA GLU A 174 33.09 6.29 -26.66
C GLU A 174 32.39 7.60 -26.28
N ARG A 175 32.97 8.36 -25.34
CA ARG A 175 32.47 9.66 -24.84
C ARG A 175 30.98 9.64 -24.49
N PRO A 176 30.54 8.75 -23.57
CA PRO A 176 29.13 8.64 -23.21
C PRO A 176 28.63 9.93 -22.54
N SER A 177 27.38 10.29 -22.83
CA SER A 177 26.69 11.45 -22.22
C SER A 177 26.17 11.13 -20.81
N LEU A 178 26.10 9.85 -20.44
CA LEU A 178 25.56 9.37 -19.17
C LEU A 178 26.23 8.06 -18.75
N LEU A 179 26.58 7.95 -17.48
CA LEU A 179 26.96 6.72 -16.82
C LEU A 179 25.79 6.16 -16.02
N TYR A 180 25.38 4.93 -16.33
CA TYR A 180 24.29 4.25 -15.64
C TYR A 180 24.79 2.93 -15.04
N ILE A 181 24.78 2.83 -13.71
CA ILE A 181 25.36 1.71 -12.95
C ILE A 181 24.23 0.87 -12.37
N ASP A 182 23.83 -0.16 -13.09
CA ASP A 182 22.69 -1.03 -12.80
C ASP A 182 23.11 -2.48 -12.54
N ALA A 183 24.11 -2.65 -11.70
CA ALA A 183 24.55 -3.98 -11.27
C ALA A 183 23.40 -4.68 -10.53
N MET A 184 22.82 -5.70 -11.17
CA MET A 184 21.81 -6.57 -10.60
C MET A 184 22.45 -7.75 -9.86
N ASN A 185 23.63 -8.20 -10.31
CA ASN A 185 24.34 -9.37 -9.77
C ASN A 185 25.74 -8.97 -9.31
N TYR A 186 25.85 -8.58 -8.04
CA TYR A 186 27.12 -8.16 -7.44
C TYR A 186 27.12 -8.40 -5.93
N LEU A 187 28.25 -8.86 -5.41
CA LEU A 187 28.38 -9.24 -4.00
C LEU A 187 29.04 -8.15 -3.15
N PHE A 188 29.70 -7.18 -3.79
CA PHE A 188 30.55 -6.19 -3.12
C PHE A 188 30.36 -4.78 -3.70
N PRO A 189 30.56 -3.71 -2.90
CA PRO A 189 30.46 -2.33 -3.39
C PRO A 189 31.35 -2.03 -4.60
N LEU A 190 30.82 -1.23 -5.53
CA LEU A 190 31.55 -0.72 -6.68
C LEU A 190 32.33 0.55 -6.31
N PRO A 191 33.49 0.83 -6.94
CA PRO A 191 34.35 1.95 -6.55
C PRO A 191 33.88 3.29 -7.16
N ILE A 192 32.70 3.80 -6.75
CA ILE A 192 32.07 4.99 -7.35
C ILE A 192 32.93 6.24 -7.24
N GLN A 193 33.60 6.45 -6.09
CA GLN A 193 34.49 7.59 -5.90
C GLN A 193 35.66 7.61 -6.91
N LYS A 194 36.23 6.44 -7.19
CA LYS A 194 37.31 6.32 -8.19
C LYS A 194 36.79 6.52 -9.61
N LEU A 195 35.57 6.04 -9.87
CA LEU A 195 34.90 6.23 -11.16
C LEU A 195 34.58 7.71 -11.42
N ARG A 196 34.07 8.45 -10.42
CA ARG A 196 33.85 9.90 -10.53
C ARG A 196 35.13 10.64 -10.90
N ALA A 197 36.24 10.33 -10.24
CA ALA A 197 37.53 10.95 -10.55
C ALA A 197 38.01 10.70 -11.99
N LEU A 198 37.58 9.60 -12.61
CA LEU A 198 37.90 9.25 -13.99
C LEU A 198 37.03 10.01 -15.00
N VAL A 199 35.72 10.12 -14.74
CA VAL A 199 34.75 10.61 -15.74
C VAL A 199 34.45 12.11 -15.68
N GLY A 200 35.03 12.82 -14.71
CA GLY A 200 34.82 14.27 -14.56
C GLY A 200 33.36 14.59 -14.23
N ASP A 201 32.76 15.54 -14.95
CA ASP A 201 31.39 16.04 -14.71
C ASP A 201 30.29 15.24 -15.44
N THR A 202 30.63 14.16 -16.16
CA THR A 202 29.61 13.34 -16.83
C THR A 202 28.66 12.75 -15.78
N PRO A 203 27.32 12.89 -15.92
CA PRO A 203 26.40 12.45 -14.90
C PRO A 203 26.51 10.94 -14.61
N ILE A 204 26.47 10.57 -13.34
CA ILE A 204 26.44 9.18 -12.86
C ILE A 204 25.10 8.93 -12.17
N ILE A 205 24.37 7.95 -12.67
CA ILE A 205 23.19 7.39 -12.01
C ILE A 205 23.55 6.02 -11.46
N PHE A 206 23.34 5.83 -10.16
CA PHE A 206 23.50 4.54 -9.51
C PHE A 206 22.13 3.91 -9.26
N ASP A 207 21.88 2.72 -9.81
CA ASP A 207 20.67 1.96 -9.52
C ASP A 207 20.83 1.16 -8.22
N ALA A 208 20.29 1.71 -7.14
CA ALA A 208 20.31 1.13 -5.81
C ALA A 208 19.16 0.13 -5.58
N SER A 209 18.47 -0.38 -6.60
CA SER A 209 17.32 -1.30 -6.41
C SER A 209 17.60 -2.43 -5.40
N HIS A 210 18.78 -3.04 -5.46
CA HIS A 210 19.17 -4.14 -4.58
C HIS A 210 19.80 -3.69 -3.24
N THR A 211 20.20 -2.43 -3.11
CA THR A 211 20.98 -1.93 -1.97
C THR A 211 20.34 -0.76 -1.24
N LEU A 212 19.20 -0.24 -1.68
CA LEU A 212 18.57 0.94 -1.10
C LEU A 212 18.29 0.79 0.40
N GLY A 213 17.79 -0.37 0.83
CA GLY A 213 17.60 -0.63 2.26
C GLY A 213 18.91 -0.70 3.05
N LEU A 214 19.98 -1.22 2.44
CA LEU A 214 21.30 -1.31 3.06
C LEU A 214 21.99 0.05 3.15
N ILE A 215 21.82 0.91 2.13
CA ILE A 215 22.31 2.29 2.12
C ILE A 215 21.56 3.09 3.19
N GLY A 216 20.24 3.00 3.24
CA GLY A 216 19.44 3.70 4.26
C GLY A 216 19.78 3.25 5.68
N GLY A 217 20.08 1.96 5.87
CA GLY A 217 20.57 1.40 7.13
C GLY A 217 22.07 1.56 7.39
N LYS A 218 22.79 2.36 6.58
CA LYS A 218 24.22 2.68 6.76
C LYS A 218 25.16 1.47 6.76
N GLN A 219 24.76 0.36 6.14
CA GLN A 219 25.58 -0.85 5.99
C GLN A 219 26.15 -1.02 4.56
N PHE A 220 25.82 -0.11 3.65
CA PHE A 220 26.34 -0.07 2.30
C PHE A 220 26.77 1.36 1.96
N PRO A 221 27.89 1.58 1.23
CA PRO A 221 28.32 2.93 0.88
C PRO A 221 27.24 3.71 0.15
N ASN A 222 27.07 4.98 0.53
CA ASN A 222 26.09 5.85 -0.09
C ASN A 222 26.68 6.44 -1.39
N PRO A 223 26.14 6.07 -2.57
CA PRO A 223 26.74 6.49 -3.83
C PRO A 223 26.67 8.01 -4.06
N LEU A 224 25.71 8.74 -3.44
CA LEU A 224 25.70 10.21 -3.51
C LEU A 224 26.93 10.82 -2.82
N ASP A 225 27.36 10.24 -1.69
CA ASP A 225 28.56 10.69 -0.96
C ASP A 225 29.84 10.31 -1.73
N GLU A 226 29.78 9.27 -2.57
CA GLU A 226 30.88 8.82 -3.43
C GLU A 226 30.89 9.50 -4.81
N GLY A 227 30.00 10.45 -5.06
CA GLY A 227 29.99 11.28 -6.26
C GLY A 227 29.06 10.82 -7.38
N ALA A 228 28.11 9.92 -7.13
CA ALA A 228 26.95 9.77 -8.03
C ALA A 228 26.05 11.02 -7.95
N ASP A 229 25.43 11.39 -9.06
CA ASP A 229 24.51 12.53 -9.10
C ASP A 229 23.10 12.15 -8.68
N ILE A 230 22.71 10.91 -8.98
CA ILE A 230 21.36 10.38 -8.79
C ILE A 230 21.46 8.96 -8.24
N ILE A 231 20.63 8.66 -7.23
CA ILE A 231 20.21 7.30 -6.89
C ILE A 231 18.86 7.04 -7.55
N GLN A 232 18.76 5.91 -8.22
CA GLN A 232 17.50 5.38 -8.74
C GLN A 232 17.25 4.00 -8.14
N ALA A 233 16.01 3.61 -7.86
CA ALA A 233 15.76 2.27 -7.34
C ALA A 233 14.31 1.80 -7.50
N ASN A 234 14.14 0.47 -7.56
CA ASN A 234 12.91 -0.20 -7.13
C ASN A 234 12.77 -0.13 -5.60
N THR A 235 11.54 -0.06 -5.12
CA THR A 235 11.29 0.11 -3.68
C THR A 235 10.90 -1.17 -2.93
N HIS A 236 10.78 -2.32 -3.61
CA HIS A 236 10.24 -3.58 -3.08
C HIS A 236 11.27 -4.70 -2.93
N LYS A 237 12.55 -4.36 -2.88
CA LYS A 237 13.65 -5.30 -2.62
C LYS A 237 14.16 -5.12 -1.20
N THR A 238 15.32 -4.48 -1.01
CA THR A 238 15.84 -4.22 0.35
C THR A 238 15.17 -3.06 1.08
N LEU A 239 14.52 -2.11 0.41
CA LEU A 239 13.73 -1.04 1.06
C LEU A 239 12.39 -1.53 1.66
N PHE A 240 11.96 -2.76 1.38
CA PHE A 240 10.69 -3.33 1.86
C PHE A 240 9.43 -2.46 1.72
N GLY A 241 9.41 -1.63 0.68
CA GLY A 241 8.26 -0.87 0.22
C GLY A 241 7.46 -1.59 -0.88
N PRO A 242 6.44 -0.92 -1.43
CA PRO A 242 5.57 -1.49 -2.45
C PRO A 242 6.27 -1.54 -3.81
N GLN A 243 5.63 -2.14 -4.82
CA GLN A 243 6.10 -2.06 -6.19
C GLN A 243 5.98 -0.62 -6.74
N LYS A 244 7.08 0.14 -6.64
CA LYS A 244 7.29 1.49 -7.18
C LYS A 244 8.75 1.69 -7.57
N GLY A 245 9.01 2.81 -8.25
CA GLY A 245 10.34 3.38 -8.41
C GLY A 245 10.51 4.65 -7.58
N ILE A 246 11.76 4.97 -7.21
CA ILE A 246 12.14 6.23 -6.60
C ILE A 246 13.40 6.78 -7.28
N ILE A 247 13.47 8.10 -7.42
CA ILE A 247 14.67 8.82 -7.87
C ILE A 247 15.04 9.84 -6.80
N LEU A 248 16.30 9.83 -6.39
CA LEU A 248 16.85 10.68 -5.35
C LEU A 248 18.09 11.40 -5.88
N GLY A 249 18.33 12.64 -5.47
CA GLY A 249 19.52 13.36 -5.88
C GLY A 249 19.71 14.70 -5.17
N ASN A 250 20.88 15.29 -5.35
CA ASN A 250 21.25 16.60 -4.78
C ASN A 250 21.34 17.70 -5.84
N ASN A 251 21.50 17.35 -7.10
CA ASN A 251 21.59 18.34 -8.17
C ASN A 251 20.18 18.80 -8.58
N ARG A 252 19.81 20.00 -8.12
CA ARG A 252 18.52 20.63 -8.42
C ARG A 252 18.19 20.68 -9.92
N ALA A 253 19.15 21.02 -10.78
CA ALA A 253 18.91 21.15 -12.22
C ALA A 253 18.59 19.80 -12.87
N LEU A 254 19.26 18.71 -12.44
CA LEU A 254 18.94 17.36 -12.90
C LEU A 254 17.57 16.92 -12.40
N MET A 255 17.26 17.15 -11.12
CA MET A 255 15.99 16.75 -10.52
C MET A 255 14.80 17.53 -11.09
N GLU A 256 14.95 18.82 -11.39
CA GLU A 256 13.92 19.61 -12.09
C GLU A 256 13.69 19.12 -13.53
N ARG A 257 14.74 18.71 -14.25
CA ARG A 257 14.60 18.11 -15.60
C ARG A 257 13.85 16.78 -15.53
N ILE A 258 14.19 15.93 -14.58
CA ILE A 258 13.53 14.63 -14.34
C ILE A 258 12.05 14.84 -14.00
N GLY A 259 11.77 15.73 -13.04
CA GLY A 259 10.42 16.07 -12.64
C GLY A 259 9.59 16.63 -13.78
N TYR A 260 10.19 17.47 -14.64
CA TYR A 260 9.56 18.00 -15.84
C TYR A 260 9.24 16.91 -16.87
N THR A 261 10.17 16.01 -17.14
CA THR A 261 9.96 14.89 -18.07
C THR A 261 8.86 13.95 -17.60
N LEU A 262 8.76 13.68 -16.29
CA LEU A 262 7.65 12.91 -15.71
C LEU A 262 6.31 13.57 -15.98
N SER A 263 6.20 14.87 -15.69
CA SER A 263 4.97 15.64 -15.89
C SER A 263 4.57 15.78 -17.36
N ASN A 264 5.53 15.76 -18.28
CA ASN A 264 5.31 15.99 -19.71
C ASN A 264 5.39 14.71 -20.53
N GLY A 265 4.71 13.65 -20.07
CA GLY A 265 4.40 12.49 -20.93
C GLY A 265 4.67 11.12 -20.35
N LEU A 266 5.14 11.00 -19.10
CA LEU A 266 5.44 9.68 -18.51
C LEU A 266 4.53 9.32 -17.32
N VAL A 267 4.05 10.29 -16.54
CA VAL A 267 3.12 10.05 -15.43
C VAL A 267 1.96 11.02 -15.47
N SER A 268 0.74 10.49 -15.38
CA SER A 268 -0.48 11.29 -15.21
C SER A 268 -0.94 11.37 -13.75
N SER A 269 -0.78 10.33 -12.93
CA SER A 269 -1.12 10.33 -11.50
C SER A 269 -0.13 9.48 -10.71
N GLN A 270 0.18 9.86 -9.48
CA GLN A 270 1.28 9.26 -8.69
C GLN A 270 0.96 7.88 -8.07
N HIS A 271 -0.25 7.35 -8.31
CA HIS A 271 -0.79 6.12 -7.71
C HIS A 271 -0.79 6.16 -6.17
N THR A 272 -1.73 6.95 -5.61
CA THR A 272 -1.79 7.36 -4.21
C THR A 272 -1.62 6.24 -3.18
N ALA A 273 -2.26 5.09 -3.35
CA ALA A 273 -2.12 3.97 -2.39
C ALA A 273 -0.69 3.42 -2.32
N SER A 274 -0.05 3.23 -3.48
CA SER A 274 1.35 2.80 -3.55
C SER A 274 2.33 3.86 -3.07
N LEU A 275 2.03 5.15 -3.29
CA LEU A 275 2.80 6.26 -2.72
C LEU A 275 2.76 6.21 -1.20
N LEU A 276 1.57 6.09 -0.61
CA LEU A 276 1.42 6.04 0.85
C LEU A 276 2.11 4.82 1.45
N ALA A 277 1.99 3.65 0.82
CA ALA A 277 2.71 2.46 1.27
C ALA A 277 4.24 2.63 1.19
N LEU A 278 4.76 3.34 0.18
CA LEU A 278 6.18 3.70 0.08
C LEU A 278 6.59 4.66 1.20
N CYS A 279 5.78 5.69 1.46
CA CYS A 279 6.04 6.62 2.55
C CYS A 279 6.09 5.90 3.90
N VAL A 280 5.18 4.95 4.15
CA VAL A 280 5.22 4.10 5.35
C VAL A 280 6.54 3.32 5.42
N ALA A 281 6.92 2.59 4.37
CA ALA A 281 8.15 1.81 4.36
C ALA A 281 9.42 2.65 4.57
N LEU A 282 9.46 3.88 4.02
CA LEU A 282 10.56 4.82 4.27
C LEU A 282 10.64 5.22 5.74
N HIS A 283 9.51 5.48 6.41
CA HIS A 283 9.51 5.83 7.84
C HIS A 283 9.89 4.62 8.71
N GLU A 284 9.47 3.41 8.33
CA GLU A 284 9.89 2.17 8.98
C GLU A 284 11.40 1.97 8.84
N LEU A 285 11.97 2.18 7.64
CA LEU A 285 13.40 2.14 7.42
C LEU A 285 14.14 3.26 8.19
N TYR A 286 13.55 4.45 8.32
CA TYR A 286 14.12 5.51 9.15
C TYR A 286 14.22 5.14 10.62
N SER A 287 13.24 4.40 11.15
CA SER A 287 13.23 3.94 12.54
C SER A 287 14.16 2.73 12.75
N GLU A 288 14.12 1.75 11.85
CA GLU A 288 14.69 0.42 12.08
C GLU A 288 15.90 0.10 11.19
N GLY A 289 16.26 0.99 10.28
CA GLY A 289 17.10 0.69 9.13
C GLY A 289 18.48 0.16 9.49
N GLU A 290 19.14 0.73 10.50
CA GLU A 290 20.45 0.26 10.94
C GLU A 290 20.39 -1.19 11.44
N ARG A 291 19.42 -1.49 12.31
CA ARG A 291 19.20 -2.85 12.84
C ARG A 291 18.81 -3.83 11.74
N TYR A 292 17.93 -3.41 10.84
CA TYR A 292 17.49 -4.19 9.69
C TYR A 292 18.65 -4.53 8.77
N ALA A 293 19.38 -3.53 8.28
CA ALA A 293 20.46 -3.72 7.32
C ALA A 293 21.60 -4.56 7.91
N ALA A 294 21.93 -4.37 9.20
CA ALA A 294 22.93 -5.18 9.87
C ALA A 294 22.51 -6.66 9.92
N LYS A 295 21.24 -6.94 10.26
CA LYS A 295 20.69 -8.30 10.25
C LYS A 295 20.67 -8.89 8.83
N VAL A 296 20.36 -8.11 7.80
CA VAL A 296 20.43 -8.56 6.40
C VAL A 296 21.84 -9.02 6.02
N LEU A 297 22.88 -8.24 6.33
CA LEU A 297 24.26 -8.63 6.02
C LEU A 297 24.72 -9.84 6.82
N HIS A 298 24.37 -9.90 8.11
CA HIS A 298 24.65 -11.07 8.95
C HIS A 298 24.01 -12.33 8.38
N THR A 299 22.69 -12.29 8.16
CA THR A 299 21.93 -13.43 7.62
C THR A 299 22.46 -13.87 6.25
N ALA A 300 22.81 -12.94 5.36
CA ALA A 300 23.34 -13.29 4.04
C ALA A 300 24.68 -14.04 4.14
N ARG A 301 25.59 -13.60 5.02
CA ARG A 301 26.89 -14.24 5.25
C ARG A 301 26.75 -15.58 5.95
N THR A 302 25.92 -15.64 6.99
CA THR A 302 25.72 -16.86 7.78
C THR A 302 25.07 -17.96 6.95
N LEU A 303 24.02 -17.63 6.17
CA LEU A 303 23.39 -18.60 5.29
C LEU A 303 24.32 -19.04 4.15
N ALA A 304 25.08 -18.10 3.56
CA ALA A 304 26.09 -18.43 2.56
C ALA A 304 27.16 -19.41 3.10
N ALA A 305 27.66 -19.16 4.31
CA ALA A 305 28.61 -20.05 4.98
C ALA A 305 28.00 -21.43 5.26
N ALA A 306 26.78 -21.48 5.78
CA ALA A 306 26.08 -22.74 6.06
C ALA A 306 25.84 -23.57 4.79
N VAL A 307 25.46 -22.92 3.67
CA VAL A 307 25.31 -23.56 2.35
C VAL A 307 26.65 -24.10 1.85
N ASN A 308 27.72 -23.32 1.98
CA ASN A 308 29.07 -23.72 1.60
C ASN A 308 29.57 -24.93 2.42
N ASP A 309 29.41 -24.88 3.74
CA ASP A 309 29.82 -25.94 4.67
C ASP A 309 29.00 -27.23 4.49
N ALA A 310 27.76 -27.09 4.01
CA ALA A 310 26.91 -28.22 3.59
C ALA A 310 27.33 -28.85 2.24
N GLY A 311 28.47 -28.44 1.68
CA GLY A 311 29.06 -29.02 0.47
C GLY A 311 28.56 -28.42 -0.83
N MET A 312 27.87 -27.27 -0.80
CA MET A 312 27.39 -26.55 -1.98
C MET A 312 28.22 -25.28 -2.19
N PRO A 313 29.18 -25.26 -3.14
CA PRO A 313 30.12 -24.14 -3.25
C PRO A 313 29.44 -22.79 -3.43
N VAL A 314 29.84 -21.78 -2.66
CA VAL A 314 29.34 -20.41 -2.77
C VAL A 314 30.43 -19.50 -3.32
N LEU A 315 30.08 -18.69 -4.32
CA LEU A 315 31.01 -17.74 -4.93
C LEU A 315 31.39 -16.63 -3.94
N GLY A 316 32.64 -16.14 -4.03
CA GLY A 316 33.17 -15.09 -3.15
C GLY A 316 33.55 -15.55 -1.75
N GLY A 317 33.63 -16.87 -1.48
CA GLY A 317 34.00 -17.41 -0.17
C GLY A 317 35.37 -16.94 0.35
N ASP A 318 36.34 -16.72 -0.55
CA ASP A 318 37.65 -16.14 -0.26
C ASP A 318 37.61 -14.68 0.22
N ARG A 319 36.46 -14.01 0.03
CA ARG A 319 36.20 -12.61 0.37
C ARG A 319 35.09 -12.44 1.43
N GLY A 320 34.78 -13.51 2.17
CA GLY A 320 33.72 -13.50 3.18
C GLY A 320 32.30 -13.61 2.61
N PHE A 321 32.16 -14.28 1.46
CA PHE A 321 30.94 -14.54 0.70
C PHE A 321 30.26 -13.31 0.09
N THR A 322 29.79 -12.38 0.92
CA THR A 322 29.01 -11.24 0.43
C THR A 322 29.04 -10.05 1.39
N ASN A 323 28.97 -8.84 0.84
CA ASN A 323 28.64 -7.60 1.55
C ASN A 323 27.32 -7.01 1.00
N ASN A 324 26.39 -7.89 0.64
CA ASN A 324 25.10 -7.58 0.06
C ASN A 324 24.02 -8.48 0.68
N HIS A 325 22.74 -8.21 0.38
CA HIS A 325 21.58 -9.00 0.80
C HIS A 325 21.45 -10.37 0.10
N MET A 326 22.39 -10.72 -0.78
CA MET A 326 22.31 -11.90 -1.64
C MET A 326 23.67 -12.59 -1.77
N PHE A 327 23.64 -13.87 -2.11
CA PHE A 327 24.81 -14.71 -2.40
C PHE A 327 24.50 -15.70 -3.53
N PHE A 328 25.56 -16.28 -4.13
CA PHE A 328 25.44 -17.14 -5.31
C PHE A 328 26.03 -18.52 -5.04
N MET A 329 25.18 -19.55 -5.06
CA MET A 329 25.59 -20.95 -4.97
C MET A 329 25.89 -21.49 -6.37
N ASP A 330 27.11 -21.99 -6.59
CA ASP A 330 27.53 -22.59 -7.86
C ASP A 330 26.74 -23.88 -8.13
N ALA A 331 25.95 -23.88 -9.20
CA ALA A 331 25.11 -25.00 -9.59
C ALA A 331 25.86 -26.05 -10.40
N ARG A 332 26.99 -25.69 -11.02
CA ARG A 332 27.72 -26.55 -11.98
C ARG A 332 28.10 -27.92 -11.43
N PRO A 333 28.53 -28.07 -10.15
CA PRO A 333 28.80 -29.39 -9.57
C PRO A 333 27.58 -30.32 -9.50
N PHE A 334 26.36 -29.76 -9.56
CA PHE A 334 25.10 -30.47 -9.36
C PHE A 334 24.24 -30.58 -10.63
N GLY A 335 24.65 -29.93 -11.73
CA GLY A 335 24.00 -29.97 -13.03
C GLY A 335 23.52 -28.60 -13.49
N SER A 336 22.39 -28.56 -14.20
CA SER A 336 21.79 -27.31 -14.68
C SER A 336 21.16 -26.53 -13.53
N GLY A 337 21.54 -25.26 -13.37
CA GLY A 337 20.94 -24.36 -12.38
C GLY A 337 19.45 -24.16 -12.60
N LEU A 338 18.95 -24.24 -13.85
CA LEU A 338 17.52 -24.18 -14.13
C LEU A 338 16.77 -25.38 -13.51
N ILE A 339 17.30 -26.59 -13.73
CA ILE A 339 16.67 -27.82 -13.20
C ILE A 339 16.74 -27.84 -11.67
N LEU A 340 17.84 -27.37 -11.08
CA LEU A 340 17.96 -27.26 -9.63
C LEU A 340 16.98 -26.23 -9.05
N LEU A 341 16.81 -25.08 -9.72
CA LEU A 341 15.83 -24.08 -9.32
C LEU A 341 14.41 -24.67 -9.35
N ASP A 342 14.03 -25.38 -10.41
CA ASP A 342 12.71 -26.02 -10.51
C ASP A 342 12.48 -27.02 -9.36
N LYS A 343 13.51 -27.77 -8.96
CA LYS A 343 13.43 -28.69 -7.81
C LYS A 343 13.28 -27.96 -6.48
N LEU A 344 13.99 -26.84 -6.28
CA LEU A 344 13.85 -26.01 -5.09
C LEU A 344 12.44 -25.41 -5.00
N ILE A 345 11.92 -24.89 -6.12
CA ILE A 345 10.56 -24.35 -6.21
C ILE A 345 9.53 -25.45 -5.90
N ALA A 346 9.70 -26.67 -6.43
CA ALA A 346 8.84 -27.81 -6.11
C ALA A 346 8.89 -28.20 -4.62
N ALA A 347 10.00 -27.91 -3.93
CA ALA A 347 10.16 -28.09 -2.49
C ALA A 347 9.64 -26.90 -1.66
N ASN A 348 8.95 -25.92 -2.27
CA ASN A 348 8.52 -24.64 -1.66
C ASN A 348 9.68 -23.71 -1.24
N ILE A 349 10.83 -23.77 -1.89
CA ILE A 349 11.96 -22.84 -1.69
C ILE A 349 12.09 -21.96 -2.94
N SER A 350 11.71 -20.69 -2.85
CA SER A 350 11.83 -19.77 -3.99
C SER A 350 13.22 -19.13 -4.03
N ALA A 351 13.77 -18.97 -5.23
CA ALA A 351 15.05 -18.32 -5.48
C ALA A 351 15.10 -17.82 -6.93
N ASN A 352 16.23 -17.25 -7.35
CA ASN A 352 16.46 -16.96 -8.77
C ASN A 352 17.65 -17.74 -9.30
N ARG A 353 17.66 -18.02 -10.59
CA ARG A 353 18.89 -18.40 -11.29
C ARG A 353 19.66 -17.14 -11.65
N LEU A 354 20.97 -17.16 -11.47
CA LEU A 354 21.86 -16.13 -11.97
C LEU A 354 21.81 -16.15 -13.51
N ILE A 355 21.67 -14.98 -14.16
CA ILE A 355 21.90 -14.90 -15.60
C ILE A 355 23.37 -15.27 -15.85
N PRO A 356 23.67 -16.28 -16.69
CA PRO A 356 25.04 -16.78 -16.79
C PRO A 356 26.05 -15.70 -17.17
N PHE A 357 27.07 -15.55 -16.33
CA PHE A 357 28.27 -14.73 -16.56
C PHE A 357 29.47 -15.64 -16.72
N SER A 358 30.33 -15.42 -17.72
CA SER A 358 31.63 -16.11 -17.83
C SER A 358 31.60 -17.64 -17.57
N ASN A 359 30.58 -18.33 -18.08
CA ASN A 359 30.32 -19.77 -17.88
C ASN A 359 30.02 -20.22 -16.42
N VAL A 360 29.55 -19.30 -15.57
CA VAL A 360 29.01 -19.58 -14.24
C VAL A 360 27.50 -19.81 -14.35
N ASP A 361 27.04 -20.95 -13.84
CA ASP A 361 25.62 -21.24 -13.62
C ASP A 361 25.42 -21.33 -12.11
N ALA A 362 24.60 -20.46 -11.54
CA ALA A 362 24.45 -20.35 -10.10
C ALA A 362 23.00 -20.08 -9.69
N ILE A 363 22.64 -20.53 -8.50
CA ILE A 363 21.40 -20.12 -7.84
C ILE A 363 21.71 -18.89 -6.99
N ARG A 364 20.94 -17.83 -7.20
CA ARG A 364 20.99 -16.58 -6.46
C ARG A 364 19.92 -16.57 -5.39
N PHE A 365 20.36 -16.51 -4.14
CA PHE A 365 19.53 -16.40 -2.97
C PHE A 365 19.60 -14.99 -2.40
N GLY A 366 18.46 -14.43 -1.98
CA GLY A 366 18.35 -13.20 -1.21
C GLY A 366 17.71 -13.48 0.15
N VAL A 367 18.10 -12.72 1.17
CA VAL A 367 17.68 -13.00 2.57
C VAL A 367 16.74 -11.95 3.18
N GLN A 368 16.45 -10.89 2.44
CA GLN A 368 15.69 -9.74 2.92
C GLN A 368 14.29 -10.10 3.45
N GLU A 369 13.63 -11.11 2.87
CA GLU A 369 12.30 -11.55 3.32
C GLU A 369 12.38 -12.41 4.59
N ILE A 370 13.26 -13.40 4.66
CA ILE A 370 13.44 -14.18 5.90
C ILE A 370 13.92 -13.30 7.06
N VAL A 371 14.68 -12.23 6.79
CA VAL A 371 15.01 -11.23 7.80
C VAL A 371 13.76 -10.50 8.27
N ARG A 372 12.87 -10.09 7.36
CA ARG A 372 11.58 -9.49 7.73
C ARG A 372 10.73 -10.41 8.59
N HIS A 373 10.86 -11.73 8.43
CA HIS A 373 10.13 -12.73 9.22
C HIS A 373 10.88 -13.21 10.48
N GLY A 374 12.04 -12.64 10.78
CA GLY A 374 12.71 -12.85 12.06
C GLY A 374 13.45 -14.18 12.22
N TYR A 375 13.87 -14.81 11.11
CA TYR A 375 14.64 -16.05 11.13
C TYR A 375 15.97 -15.87 11.86
N ASP A 376 16.32 -16.82 12.71
CA ASP A 376 17.56 -16.85 13.49
C ASP A 376 18.62 -17.80 12.89
N ASP A 377 19.78 -17.89 13.52
CA ASP A 377 20.92 -18.65 12.99
C ASP A 377 20.67 -20.17 12.98
N ASP A 378 19.84 -20.69 13.88
CA ASP A 378 19.43 -22.11 13.87
C ASP A 378 18.50 -22.38 12.69
N ASP A 379 17.59 -21.44 12.39
CA ASP A 379 16.77 -21.52 11.18
C ASP A 379 17.63 -21.50 9.91
N LEU A 380 18.68 -20.67 9.84
CA LEU A 380 19.58 -20.63 8.68
C LEU A 380 20.31 -21.96 8.47
N ALA A 381 20.74 -22.62 9.55
CA ALA A 381 21.32 -23.95 9.47
C ALA A 381 20.31 -24.98 8.95
N ARG A 382 19.05 -24.90 9.40
CA ARG A 382 17.96 -25.75 8.90
C ARG A 382 17.66 -25.49 7.41
N ILE A 383 17.62 -24.22 6.99
CA ILE A 383 17.44 -23.84 5.58
C ILE A 383 18.56 -24.43 4.72
N ALA A 384 19.83 -24.29 5.12
CA ALA A 384 20.95 -24.86 4.39
C ALA A 384 20.83 -26.40 4.29
N GLY A 385 20.38 -27.07 5.35
CA GLY A 385 20.10 -28.50 5.36
C GLY A 385 18.97 -28.91 4.39
N LEU A 386 17.88 -28.14 4.31
CA LEU A 386 16.79 -28.37 3.37
C LEU A 386 17.24 -28.19 1.91
N ILE A 387 18.02 -27.13 1.63
CA ILE A 387 18.62 -26.91 0.30
C ILE A 387 19.55 -28.07 -0.06
N ARG A 388 20.42 -28.50 0.86
CA ARG A 388 21.33 -29.64 0.67
C ARG A 388 20.57 -30.91 0.29
N ARG A 389 19.47 -31.22 0.97
CA ARG A 389 18.67 -32.43 0.69
C ARG A 389 18.15 -32.45 -0.74
N VAL A 390 17.73 -31.30 -1.26
CA VAL A 390 17.25 -31.18 -2.65
C VAL A 390 18.42 -31.22 -3.65
N VAL A 391 19.51 -30.49 -3.37
CA VAL A 391 20.60 -30.25 -4.33
C VAL A 391 21.62 -31.40 -4.34
N VAL A 392 22.13 -31.77 -3.17
CA VAL A 392 23.23 -32.74 -2.99
C VAL A 392 22.68 -34.15 -2.83
N ASP A 393 21.74 -34.34 -1.90
CA ASP A 393 21.22 -35.68 -1.58
C ASP A 393 20.16 -36.14 -2.61
N LYS A 394 19.70 -35.21 -3.47
CA LYS A 394 18.72 -35.44 -4.55
C LYS A 394 17.42 -36.08 -4.03
N GLU A 395 17.03 -35.72 -2.81
CA GLU A 395 15.76 -36.14 -2.24
C GLU A 395 14.60 -35.57 -3.08
N PRO A 396 13.53 -36.34 -3.35
CA PRO A 396 12.35 -35.83 -4.02
C PRO A 396 11.79 -34.58 -3.30
N PRO A 397 11.52 -33.47 -4.01
CA PRO A 397 11.01 -32.23 -3.42
C PRO A 397 9.77 -32.41 -2.53
N GLU A 398 8.91 -33.38 -2.86
CA GLU A 398 7.67 -33.69 -2.14
C GLU A 398 7.93 -34.18 -0.71
N ARG A 399 9.12 -34.73 -0.43
CA ARG A 399 9.52 -35.16 0.91
C ARG A 399 10.11 -34.04 1.75
N VAL A 400 10.69 -33.03 1.10
CA VAL A 400 11.29 -31.86 1.76
C VAL A 400 10.23 -30.77 2.03
N LYS A 401 9.26 -30.63 1.12
CA LYS A 401 8.22 -29.60 1.16
C LYS A 401 7.46 -29.47 2.49
N PRO A 402 7.01 -30.56 3.16
CA PRO A 402 6.31 -30.42 4.45
C PRO A 402 7.15 -29.73 5.52
N GLU A 403 8.45 -30.03 5.58
CA GLU A 403 9.36 -29.43 6.56
C GLU A 403 9.65 -27.96 6.26
N VAL A 404 9.65 -27.58 4.97
CA VAL A 404 9.75 -26.17 4.54
C VAL A 404 8.49 -25.42 4.99
N ILE A 405 7.31 -25.99 4.78
CA ILE A 405 6.03 -25.40 5.22
C ILE A 405 6.00 -25.22 6.74
N ASP A 406 6.41 -26.24 7.50
CA ASP A 406 6.46 -26.18 8.97
C ASP A 406 7.43 -25.09 9.45
N LEU A 407 8.57 -24.93 8.77
CA LEU A 407 9.51 -23.84 9.05
C LEU A 407 8.86 -22.48 8.78
N VAL A 408 8.26 -22.27 7.60
CA VAL A 408 7.62 -20.98 7.24
C VAL A 408 6.51 -20.61 8.22
N ARG A 409 5.65 -21.57 8.59
CA ARG A 409 4.54 -21.35 9.52
C ARG A 409 4.99 -21.04 10.95
N ALA A 410 6.23 -21.36 11.33
CA ALA A 410 6.80 -20.93 12.60
C ALA A 410 7.12 -19.42 12.65
N HIS A 411 7.16 -18.73 11.49
CA HIS A 411 7.52 -17.31 11.38
C HIS A 411 6.40 -16.43 10.78
N PRO A 412 5.19 -16.37 11.38
CA PRO A 412 4.06 -15.63 10.80
C PRO A 412 4.17 -14.10 10.92
N THR A 413 5.13 -13.59 11.72
CA THR A 413 5.20 -12.18 12.09
C THR A 413 6.17 -11.42 11.19
N VAL A 414 5.73 -10.25 10.72
CA VAL A 414 6.62 -9.29 10.02
C VAL A 414 7.23 -8.32 11.03
N HIS A 415 8.55 -8.27 11.07
CA HIS A 415 9.38 -7.44 11.96
C HIS A 415 9.88 -6.18 11.24
N PHE A 416 10.57 -5.28 11.97
CA PHE A 416 11.13 -4.01 11.46
C PHE A 416 10.05 -3.06 10.92
N THR A 417 8.89 -3.03 11.56
CA THR A 417 7.75 -2.19 11.16
C THR A 417 7.74 -0.82 11.84
N GLY A 418 8.88 -0.42 12.41
CA GLY A 418 9.01 0.73 13.33
C GLY A 418 8.30 0.51 14.66
N GLU A 419 8.73 1.23 15.68
CA GLU A 419 7.88 1.45 16.84
C GLU A 419 6.72 2.34 16.40
N ARG A 420 5.49 1.83 16.50
CA ARG A 420 4.42 2.76 16.79
C ARG A 420 4.81 3.34 18.14
N THR A 421 5.03 4.64 18.22
CA THR A 421 4.48 5.31 19.39
C THR A 421 3.01 4.94 19.33
N GLU A 422 2.64 3.89 20.05
CA GLU A 422 1.44 3.99 20.82
C GLU A 422 1.56 5.40 21.41
N ARG A 423 0.74 6.32 20.92
CA ARG A 423 -0.03 7.00 21.93
C ARG A 423 -0.68 5.87 22.71
N GLN A 424 0.02 5.40 23.75
CA GLN A 424 -0.49 5.57 25.08
C GLN A 424 -1.11 6.96 25.02
N ALA A 425 -2.40 7.02 24.69
CA ALA A 425 -3.17 8.13 25.17
C ALA A 425 -2.82 8.09 26.66
N PRO A 426 -2.10 9.10 27.20
CA PRO A 426 -1.80 9.07 28.61
C PRO A 426 -3.15 8.87 29.31
N PRO A 427 -3.24 8.12 30.42
CA PRO A 427 -4.42 8.22 31.26
C PRO A 427 -4.66 9.72 31.42
N ARG A 428 -5.84 10.22 31.06
CA ARG A 428 -6.17 11.64 31.23
C ARG A 428 -6.21 11.94 32.73
N GLN A 429 -5.06 12.03 33.38
CA GLN A 429 -4.88 12.77 34.61
C GLN A 429 -4.86 14.23 34.20
N ARG A 430 -6.01 14.88 34.32
CA ARG A 430 -6.06 16.34 34.30
C ARG A 430 -5.55 16.82 35.66
N SER A 431 -4.33 17.33 35.69
CA SER A 431 -3.86 18.18 36.78
C SER A 431 -4.69 19.47 36.79
N VAL A 432 -5.18 19.77 37.98
CA VAL A 432 -6.00 20.94 38.30
C VAL A 432 -5.13 22.19 38.23
N VAL A 433 -5.47 23.12 37.35
CA VAL A 433 -5.07 24.53 37.51
C VAL A 433 -6.29 25.27 38.01
N THR A 434 -6.25 25.63 39.30
CA THR A 434 -7.19 26.57 39.90
C THR A 434 -6.78 28.00 39.55
N ASP A 435 -7.65 28.73 38.87
CA ASP A 435 -8.02 30.07 39.35
C ASP A 435 -9.48 29.94 39.84
N GLY A 436 -9.92 30.55 40.94
CA GLY A 436 -9.44 31.79 41.52
C GLY A 436 -10.50 32.90 41.46
N ARG A 437 -11.79 32.60 41.26
CA ARG A 437 -12.96 33.44 41.68
C ARG A 437 -14.29 32.70 41.49
N GLY A 438 -14.96 32.41 42.60
CA GLY A 438 -16.13 31.53 42.66
C GLY A 438 -17.40 32.05 41.97
N ARG A 439 -18.00 31.17 41.16
CA ARG A 439 -19.45 30.92 41.01
C ARG A 439 -19.63 29.56 40.32
N ARG A 440 -20.32 28.62 40.99
CA ARG A 440 -20.52 27.22 40.53
C ARG A 440 -21.63 27.13 39.46
N PRO A 441 -21.43 26.34 38.39
CA PRO A 441 -22.48 25.51 37.81
C PRO A 441 -22.21 24.03 38.10
N ARG A 442 -23.26 23.29 38.49
CA ARG A 442 -23.27 21.85 38.74
C ARG A 442 -22.95 21.09 37.45
N TRP A 443 -21.82 20.39 37.43
CA TRP A 443 -21.60 19.26 36.55
C TRP A 443 -21.94 17.99 37.33
N VAL A 444 -22.78 17.12 36.76
CA VAL A 444 -22.94 15.74 37.21
C VAL A 444 -22.01 14.88 36.36
N GLU A 445 -21.11 14.20 37.03
CA GLU A 445 -20.21 13.17 36.50
C GLU A 445 -20.99 11.84 36.49
N ILE A 446 -20.99 11.10 35.38
CA ILE A 446 -21.48 9.71 35.36
C ILE A 446 -20.31 8.79 35.02
N ASN A 447 -20.01 7.95 36.01
CA ASN A 447 -19.07 6.84 35.97
C ASN A 447 -19.61 5.70 35.09
N LEU A 448 -18.79 5.18 34.19
CA LEU A 448 -19.04 3.90 33.52
C LEU A 448 -18.26 2.82 34.26
N GLU A 449 -18.88 2.18 35.25
CA GLU A 449 -18.49 0.82 35.60
C GLU A 449 -19.16 -0.16 34.64
N ARG A 450 -18.38 -1.20 34.30
CA ARG A 450 -18.73 -2.31 33.43
C ARG A 450 -20.05 -2.97 33.85
N GLU A 451 -20.96 -3.11 32.91
CA GLU A 451 -21.66 -4.38 32.74
C GLU A 451 -21.25 -4.93 31.38
N ALA A 452 -20.52 -6.03 31.39
CA ALA A 452 -20.31 -6.84 30.20
C ALA A 452 -21.69 -7.29 29.72
N ALA A 453 -22.04 -6.99 28.46
CA ALA A 453 -23.16 -7.64 27.82
C ALA A 453 -22.92 -9.15 27.89
N ASP A 454 -23.78 -9.86 28.60
CA ASP A 454 -23.75 -11.31 28.66
C ASP A 454 -24.13 -11.85 27.29
N VAL A 455 -23.18 -12.48 26.61
CA VAL A 455 -23.35 -13.08 25.27
C VAL A 455 -24.29 -14.28 25.31
N SER A 456 -24.79 -14.66 26.49
CA SER A 456 -25.82 -15.67 26.69
C SER A 456 -27.25 -15.14 26.73
N ASP A 457 -27.47 -13.82 26.62
CA ASP A 457 -28.81 -13.23 26.54
C ASP A 457 -29.56 -13.73 25.30
N GLU A 458 -30.70 -14.38 25.52
CA GLU A 458 -31.54 -15.05 24.53
C GLU A 458 -31.94 -14.11 23.38
N HIS A 459 -31.98 -12.80 23.64
CA HIS A 459 -32.27 -11.76 22.65
C HIS A 459 -31.29 -11.71 21.46
N PHE A 460 -29.99 -12.00 21.66
CA PHE A 460 -28.99 -11.93 20.57
C PHE A 460 -29.05 -13.16 19.66
N ARG A 461 -29.32 -14.36 20.22
CA ARG A 461 -29.60 -15.58 19.42
C ARG A 461 -30.95 -15.50 18.70
N GLN A 462 -31.95 -14.85 19.30
CA GLN A 462 -33.21 -14.58 18.63
C GLN A 462 -33.02 -13.65 17.42
N PHE A 463 -32.15 -12.64 17.49
CA PHE A 463 -31.85 -11.73 16.38
C PHE A 463 -31.26 -12.44 15.16
N SER A 464 -30.34 -13.39 15.35
CA SER A 464 -29.78 -14.21 14.25
C SER A 464 -30.76 -15.25 13.70
N THR A 465 -31.74 -15.69 14.50
CA THR A 465 -32.72 -16.71 14.10
C THR A 465 -34.00 -16.11 13.49
N LEU A 466 -34.39 -14.89 13.88
CA LEU A 466 -35.55 -14.16 13.35
C LEU A 466 -35.31 -13.58 11.95
N GLY A 467 -34.05 -13.34 11.56
CA GLY A 467 -33.70 -13.06 10.16
C GLY A 467 -34.12 -14.17 9.17
N ALA A 468 -34.34 -15.41 9.66
CA ALA A 468 -34.81 -16.53 8.86
C ALA A 468 -36.34 -16.73 8.87
N LYS A 469 -37.09 -16.00 9.71
CA LYS A 469 -38.56 -16.04 9.76
C LYS A 469 -39.13 -14.63 9.68
N ALA A 470 -39.32 -14.14 8.45
CA ALA A 470 -40.10 -12.94 8.18
C ALA A 470 -41.43 -12.97 8.95
N GLY A 471 -41.73 -11.91 9.72
CA GLY A 471 -43.07 -11.75 10.29
C GLY A 471 -43.27 -10.81 11.49
N VAL A 472 -42.25 -10.33 12.22
CA VAL A 472 -42.51 -9.59 13.49
C VAL A 472 -41.68 -8.31 13.70
N PHE A 473 -40.84 -7.87 12.75
CA PHE A 473 -40.09 -6.61 12.88
C PHE A 473 -40.32 -5.65 11.71
N GLU A 474 -40.55 -4.37 12.03
CA GLU A 474 -40.44 -3.27 11.08
C GLU A 474 -38.96 -2.87 10.99
N HIS A 475 -38.33 -3.12 9.85
CA HIS A 475 -36.96 -2.72 9.57
C HIS A 475 -36.94 -1.78 8.37
N GLN A 476 -36.03 -0.80 8.40
CA GLN A 476 -35.75 0.11 7.28
C GLN A 476 -34.28 0.02 6.93
N VAL A 477 -33.98 0.04 5.63
CA VAL A 477 -32.62 0.11 5.10
C VAL A 477 -32.49 1.42 4.35
N ASP A 478 -31.57 2.29 4.75
CA ASP A 478 -31.29 3.51 4.00
C ASP A 478 -30.33 3.25 2.83
N SER A 479 -30.16 4.25 1.96
CA SER A 479 -29.25 4.13 0.80
C SER A 479 -27.77 4.17 1.16
N ALA A 480 -27.42 4.43 2.43
CA ALA A 480 -26.09 4.26 2.99
C ALA A 480 -25.86 2.83 3.57
N GLY A 481 -26.89 1.97 3.53
CA GLY A 481 -26.83 0.58 3.98
C GLY A 481 -27.04 0.39 5.49
N ASN A 482 -27.48 1.42 6.22
CA ASN A 482 -27.77 1.31 7.64
C ASN A 482 -29.13 0.63 7.85
N ILE A 483 -29.26 -0.11 8.96
CA ILE A 483 -30.49 -0.81 9.31
C ILE A 483 -31.05 -0.26 10.60
N SER A 484 -32.24 0.30 10.49
CA SER A 484 -33.07 0.75 11.60
C SER A 484 -34.09 -0.33 11.92
N VAL A 485 -33.97 -0.97 13.09
CA VAL A 485 -34.91 -2.00 13.57
C VAL A 485 -35.73 -1.43 14.71
N PHE A 486 -37.05 -1.45 14.56
CA PHE A 486 -37.96 -0.97 15.60
C PHE A 486 -38.57 -2.12 16.40
N THR A 487 -38.46 -2.03 17.73
CA THR A 487 -39.02 -3.00 18.68
C THR A 487 -39.92 -2.26 19.68
N GLY A 488 -41.24 -2.21 19.40
CA GLY A 488 -42.17 -1.39 20.19
C GLY A 488 -41.85 0.12 20.07
N LYS A 489 -41.49 0.77 21.19
CA LYS A 489 -41.06 2.19 21.25
C LYS A 489 -39.54 2.38 21.12
N ARG A 490 -38.78 1.29 20.98
CA ARG A 490 -37.31 1.32 20.92
C ARG A 490 -36.84 1.23 19.48
N LEU A 491 -35.84 2.03 19.14
CA LEU A 491 -35.15 1.99 17.85
C LEU A 491 -33.73 1.50 18.06
N ILE A 492 -33.34 0.46 17.35
CA ILE A 492 -31.98 -0.08 17.32
C ILE A 492 -31.41 0.19 15.94
N VAL A 493 -30.30 0.93 15.84
CA VAL A 493 -29.70 1.26 14.55
C VAL A 493 -28.24 0.84 14.49
N THR A 494 -27.81 0.44 13.30
CA THR A 494 -26.40 0.23 12.99
C THR A 494 -25.65 1.57 12.97
N ALA A 495 -24.57 1.72 13.74
CA ALA A 495 -23.68 2.85 13.64
C ALA A 495 -23.03 2.87 12.24
N THR A 496 -23.43 3.85 11.42
CA THR A 496 -22.94 4.20 10.07
C THR A 496 -22.05 3.19 9.34
N GLY A 497 -22.55 2.61 8.26
CA GLY A 497 -21.74 1.95 7.23
C GLY A 497 -21.33 0.49 7.50
N ALA A 498 -21.95 -0.17 8.48
CA ALA A 498 -21.68 -1.58 8.76
C ALA A 498 -22.56 -2.51 7.88
N TYR A 499 -21.92 -3.31 7.03
CA TYR A 499 -22.60 -4.38 6.27
C TYR A 499 -23.22 -5.41 7.24
N ILE A 500 -24.49 -5.79 7.02
CA ILE A 500 -25.27 -6.80 7.78
C ILE A 500 -24.43 -7.99 8.29
N ARG A 501 -23.51 -8.47 7.45
CA ARG A 501 -22.74 -9.71 7.70
C ARG A 501 -21.59 -9.55 8.71
N LYS A 502 -21.33 -8.34 9.22
CA LYS A 502 -20.22 -8.04 10.13
C LYS A 502 -20.62 -7.21 11.37
N LEU A 503 -21.91 -7.16 11.72
CA LEU A 503 -22.38 -6.42 12.88
C LEU A 503 -21.87 -7.06 14.19
N SER A 504 -21.26 -6.25 15.06
CA SER A 504 -20.98 -6.58 16.44
C SER A 504 -21.90 -5.79 17.39
N PRO A 505 -22.05 -6.18 18.66
CA PRO A 505 -22.85 -5.42 19.63
C PRO A 505 -22.41 -3.96 19.82
N ARG A 506 -21.16 -3.62 19.47
CA ARG A 506 -20.64 -2.24 19.55
C ARG A 506 -21.12 -1.35 18.41
N ASP A 507 -21.55 -1.97 17.31
CA ASP A 507 -22.07 -1.28 16.13
C ASP A 507 -23.57 -1.00 16.23
N LEU A 508 -24.19 -1.27 17.40
CA LEU A 508 -25.61 -1.07 17.65
C LEU A 508 -25.80 0.07 18.65
N VAL A 509 -26.61 1.05 18.27
CA VAL A 509 -27.04 2.14 19.15
C VAL A 509 -28.54 1.98 19.39
N GLU A 510 -28.92 1.76 20.65
CA GLU A 510 -30.31 1.81 21.07
C GLU A 510 -30.68 3.27 21.36
N VAL A 511 -31.73 3.76 20.72
CA VAL A 511 -32.38 5.03 21.05
C VAL A 511 -33.51 4.73 22.01
N SER A 512 -33.34 5.15 23.27
CA SER A 512 -34.25 4.83 24.38
C SER A 512 -35.33 5.88 24.61
N GLY A 513 -35.19 7.09 24.04
CA GLY A 513 -36.21 8.14 24.09
C GLY A 513 -35.64 9.56 24.02
N PHE A 514 -36.49 10.55 24.29
CA PHE A 514 -36.14 11.97 24.27
C PHE A 514 -36.49 12.62 25.62
N VAL A 515 -35.50 13.24 26.27
CA VAL A 515 -35.67 13.90 27.57
C VAL A 515 -34.96 15.25 27.51
N ASP A 516 -35.66 16.33 27.90
CA ASP A 516 -35.13 17.70 28.01
C ASP A 516 -34.37 18.23 26.78
N GLY A 517 -34.86 17.95 25.57
CA GLY A 517 -34.26 18.46 24.35
C GLY A 517 -33.10 17.62 23.80
N ALA A 518 -32.79 16.47 24.43
CA ALA A 518 -31.68 15.60 24.05
C ALA A 518 -32.13 14.15 23.81
N LEU A 519 -31.54 13.53 22.78
CA LEU A 519 -31.73 12.12 22.45
C LEU A 519 -30.98 11.24 23.47
N GLN A 520 -31.69 10.30 24.07
CA GLN A 520 -31.11 9.32 24.97
C GLN A 520 -30.71 8.08 24.16
N CYS A 521 -29.42 7.76 24.17
CA CYS A 521 -28.85 6.64 23.42
C CYS A 521 -28.00 5.74 24.32
N ARG A 522 -27.99 4.44 24.00
CA ARG A 522 -27.15 3.43 24.65
C ARG A 522 -26.33 2.73 23.56
N GLY A 523 -25.02 2.96 23.52
CA GLY A 523 -24.07 2.45 22.50
C GLY A 523 -22.76 3.25 22.45
N GLU A 524 -21.80 2.84 21.61
CA GLU A 524 -20.55 3.60 21.40
C GLU A 524 -20.72 4.70 20.33
N GLY A 525 -20.65 5.97 20.74
CA GLY A 525 -20.65 7.14 19.85
C GLY A 525 -22.03 7.78 19.63
N PRO A 526 -22.08 9.04 19.16
CA PRO A 526 -23.35 9.69 18.84
C PRO A 526 -23.98 9.05 17.58
N PRO A 527 -25.30 8.80 17.56
CA PRO A 527 -25.95 8.27 16.36
C PRO A 527 -25.88 9.29 15.21
N SER A 528 -25.95 8.81 13.96
CA SER A 528 -26.03 9.71 12.82
C SER A 528 -27.33 10.54 12.87
N THR A 529 -27.34 11.69 12.22
CA THR A 529 -28.54 12.54 12.12
C THR A 529 -29.72 11.83 11.47
N GLU A 530 -29.45 10.88 10.57
CA GLU A 530 -30.48 10.05 9.92
C GLU A 530 -31.20 9.16 10.93
N VAL A 531 -30.47 8.59 11.90
CA VAL A 531 -31.07 7.81 12.99
C VAL A 531 -32.02 8.66 13.82
N TYR A 532 -31.61 9.90 14.13
CA TYR A 532 -32.44 10.82 14.89
C TYR A 532 -33.68 11.26 14.09
N LEU A 533 -33.54 11.51 12.78
CA LEU A 533 -34.64 11.81 11.88
C LEU A 533 -35.64 10.65 11.78
N HIS A 534 -35.17 9.42 11.59
CA HIS A 534 -36.03 8.23 11.50
C HIS A 534 -36.84 8.03 12.78
N HIS A 535 -36.19 8.21 13.95
CA HIS A 535 -36.87 8.12 15.24
C HIS A 535 -37.98 9.16 15.37
N LEU A 536 -37.69 10.43 15.07
CA LEU A 536 -38.67 11.51 15.19
C LEU A 536 -39.85 11.36 14.21
N LEU A 537 -39.60 10.95 12.96
CA LEU A 537 -40.65 10.71 11.96
C LEU A 537 -41.60 9.59 12.42
N ARG A 538 -41.06 8.53 13.03
CA ARG A 538 -41.88 7.45 13.59
C ARG A 538 -42.69 7.90 14.79
N GLU A 539 -42.04 8.50 15.78
CA GLU A 539 -42.69 8.90 17.04
C GLU A 539 -43.76 9.98 16.81
N ARG A 540 -43.47 10.97 15.97
CA ARG A 540 -44.37 12.13 15.77
C ARG A 540 -45.40 11.92 14.67
N LEU A 541 -45.04 11.19 13.61
CA LEU A 541 -45.87 11.09 12.40
C LEU A 541 -46.28 9.64 12.07
N GLY A 542 -45.88 8.66 12.87
CA GLY A 542 -46.19 7.25 12.64
C GLY A 542 -45.50 6.65 11.42
N ALA A 543 -44.40 7.26 10.95
CA ALA A 543 -43.65 6.76 9.80
C ALA A 543 -43.15 5.33 10.04
N ARG A 544 -43.53 4.42 9.13
CA ARG A 544 -43.08 3.01 9.13
C ARG A 544 -42.04 2.74 8.06
N PHE A 545 -41.95 3.59 7.05
CA PHE A 545 -40.96 3.55 5.98
C PHE A 545 -40.36 4.93 5.82
N VAL A 546 -39.02 5.03 5.79
CA VAL A 546 -38.29 6.26 5.47
C VAL A 546 -37.21 5.89 4.45
N VAL A 547 -37.17 6.59 3.32
CA VAL A 547 -36.23 6.31 2.21
C VAL A 547 -35.40 7.55 1.94
N HIS A 548 -34.09 7.37 1.84
CA HIS A 548 -33.13 8.44 1.51
C HIS A 548 -32.58 8.21 0.10
N ASN A 549 -32.45 9.27 -0.71
CA ASN A 549 -31.77 9.23 -2.00
C ASN A 549 -30.75 10.37 -2.10
N HIS A 550 -29.47 10.02 -2.02
CA HIS A 550 -28.33 10.93 -2.09
C HIS A 550 -27.77 11.14 -3.51
N TYR A 551 -28.33 10.47 -4.52
CA TYR A 551 -27.79 10.44 -5.88
C TYR A 551 -28.26 11.59 -6.78
N ILE A 552 -29.22 12.41 -6.31
CA ILE A 552 -29.73 13.55 -7.06
C ILE A 552 -29.07 14.82 -6.51
N PRO A 553 -28.26 15.54 -7.31
CA PRO A 553 -27.59 16.75 -6.85
C PRO A 553 -28.57 17.85 -6.44
N ASP A 554 -28.23 18.62 -5.39
CA ASP A 554 -29.04 19.72 -4.84
C ASP A 554 -29.61 20.67 -5.90
N HIS A 555 -28.78 21.11 -6.86
CA HIS A 555 -29.20 22.05 -7.91
C HIS A 555 -30.30 21.50 -8.84
N ARG A 556 -30.49 20.17 -8.90
CA ARG A 556 -31.57 19.53 -9.66
C ARG A 556 -32.86 19.46 -8.83
N LEU A 557 -32.75 19.20 -7.52
CA LEU A 557 -33.88 19.17 -6.59
C LEU A 557 -34.46 20.58 -6.34
N GLU A 558 -33.62 21.61 -6.36
CA GLU A 558 -34.07 23.00 -6.29
C GLU A 558 -35.00 23.40 -7.44
N ARG A 559 -34.87 22.74 -8.60
CA ARG A 559 -35.67 23.01 -9.80
C ARG A 559 -36.91 22.13 -9.92
N SER A 560 -37.08 21.11 -9.06
CA SER A 560 -38.20 20.17 -9.14
C SER A 560 -39.46 20.65 -8.43
N GLY A 561 -39.39 21.73 -7.65
CA GLY A 561 -40.52 22.25 -6.86
C GLY A 561 -40.82 21.44 -5.59
N ILE A 562 -39.99 20.46 -5.26
CA ILE A 562 -40.07 19.69 -4.00
C ILE A 562 -39.69 20.61 -2.83
N ALA A 563 -40.37 20.47 -1.69
CA ALA A 563 -40.09 21.25 -0.49
C ALA A 563 -38.62 21.11 -0.06
N SER A 564 -37.95 22.25 0.14
CA SER A 564 -36.52 22.35 0.41
C SER A 564 -36.23 22.74 1.85
N ILE A 565 -35.31 22.04 2.50
CA ILE A 565 -34.84 22.37 3.84
C ILE A 565 -33.43 22.95 3.75
N PRO A 566 -33.19 24.17 4.27
CA PRO A 566 -31.86 24.76 4.30
C PRO A 566 -30.87 23.88 5.07
N ALA A 567 -29.62 23.83 4.60
CA ALA A 567 -28.55 23.14 5.30
C ALA A 567 -28.04 24.00 6.46
N GLU A 568 -28.78 24.09 7.55
CA GLU A 568 -28.25 24.67 8.79
C GLU A 568 -27.63 23.55 9.64
N GLU A 569 -26.30 23.59 9.75
CA GLU A 569 -25.46 22.61 10.45
C GLU A 569 -25.76 21.15 10.04
N TYR A 570 -25.25 20.76 8.86
CA TYR A 570 -25.26 19.38 8.38
C TYR A 570 -24.71 18.44 9.48
N GLY A 571 -25.49 17.43 9.85
CA GLY A 571 -25.14 16.54 10.95
C GLY A 571 -25.75 16.90 12.32
N SER A 572 -26.60 17.93 12.42
CA SER A 572 -27.15 18.40 13.70
C SER A 572 -28.55 17.85 14.02
N VAL A 573 -28.87 17.82 15.33
CA VAL A 573 -30.22 17.55 15.86
C VAL A 573 -31.25 18.53 15.29
N ARG A 574 -30.88 19.81 15.11
CA ARG A 574 -31.77 20.84 14.57
C ARG A 574 -32.19 20.54 13.14
N LEU A 575 -31.29 20.00 12.32
CA LEU A 575 -31.59 19.61 10.94
C LEU A 575 -32.68 18.52 10.89
N ALA A 576 -32.61 17.54 11.80
CA ALA A 576 -33.61 16.48 11.87
C ALA A 576 -34.97 17.00 12.37
N GLU A 577 -35.01 17.95 13.30
CA GLU A 577 -36.26 18.56 13.77
C GLU A 577 -36.94 19.37 12.66
N ALA A 578 -36.17 20.17 11.92
CA ALA A 578 -36.67 20.91 10.75
C ALA A 578 -37.19 19.95 9.66
N ALA A 579 -36.51 18.82 9.46
CA ALA A 579 -36.96 17.76 8.57
C ALA A 579 -38.28 17.11 9.01
N VAL A 580 -38.50 16.91 10.30
CA VAL A 580 -39.78 16.38 10.80
C VAL A 580 -40.91 17.40 10.74
N GLU A 581 -40.61 18.68 10.94
CA GLU A 581 -41.59 19.75 10.75
C GLU A 581 -42.06 19.80 9.29
N ALA A 582 -41.13 19.82 8.33
CA ALA A 582 -41.48 19.73 6.91
C ALA A 582 -42.26 18.44 6.56
N ALA A 583 -41.93 17.33 7.24
CA ALA A 583 -42.60 16.05 7.04
C ALA A 583 -44.08 16.04 7.47
N THR A 584 -44.52 17.00 8.30
CA THR A 584 -45.94 17.13 8.68
C THR A 584 -46.82 17.54 7.51
N GLU A 585 -46.29 18.36 6.60
CA GLU A 585 -47.01 18.89 5.43
C GLU A 585 -46.64 18.14 4.14
N HIS A 586 -45.45 17.52 4.10
CA HIS A 586 -44.91 16.87 2.91
C HIS A 586 -44.45 15.44 3.17
N LYS A 587 -44.95 14.49 2.37
CA LYS A 587 -44.47 13.10 2.36
C LYS A 587 -43.14 12.90 1.62
N VAL A 588 -42.77 13.90 0.80
CA VAL A 588 -41.54 13.96 0.01
C VAL A 588 -40.93 15.34 0.16
N PHE A 589 -39.70 15.42 0.65
CA PHE A 589 -38.96 16.66 0.83
C PHE A 589 -37.47 16.41 0.64
N TYR A 590 -36.69 17.43 0.30
CA TYR A 590 -35.24 17.28 0.24
C TYR A 590 -34.54 18.18 1.25
N VAL A 591 -33.46 17.64 1.81
CA VAL A 591 -32.59 18.35 2.73
C VAL A 591 -31.30 18.69 1.96
N ARG A 592 -30.99 19.97 1.81
CA ARG A 592 -29.83 20.43 1.03
C ARG A 592 -28.53 19.83 1.59
N ARG A 593 -27.62 19.36 0.74
CA ARG A 593 -26.40 18.59 1.06
C ARG A 593 -26.62 17.21 1.68
N HIS A 594 -27.86 16.82 1.93
CA HIS A 594 -28.23 15.50 2.41
C HIS A 594 -28.81 14.67 1.28
N GLY A 595 -29.91 15.10 0.67
CA GLY A 595 -30.59 14.37 -0.39
C GLY A 595 -32.10 14.36 -0.19
N LEU A 596 -32.78 13.58 -1.02
CA LEU A 596 -34.23 13.47 -1.01
C LEU A 596 -34.70 12.46 0.03
N VAL A 597 -35.76 12.79 0.77
CA VAL A 597 -36.34 11.96 1.84
C VAL A 597 -37.81 11.71 1.56
N PHE A 598 -38.21 10.44 1.63
CA PHE A 598 -39.60 9.98 1.57
C PHE A 598 -39.97 9.36 2.90
N TRP A 599 -41.22 9.51 3.31
CA TRP A 599 -41.74 8.73 4.42
C TRP A 599 -43.19 8.29 4.20
N ALA A 600 -43.53 7.11 4.72
CA ALA A 600 -44.85 6.52 4.59
C ALA A 600 -45.22 5.74 5.86
N THR A 601 -46.52 5.61 6.11
CA THR A 601 -47.08 4.85 7.24
C THR A 601 -47.41 3.41 6.85
N THR A 602 -47.56 3.12 5.56
CA THR A 602 -47.78 1.76 5.03
C THR A 602 -46.82 1.45 3.87
N PHE A 603 -46.62 0.17 3.60
CA PHE A 603 -45.73 -0.27 2.52
C PHE A 603 -46.30 0.13 1.14
N ASP A 604 -47.60 -0.04 0.94
CA ASP A 604 -48.28 0.33 -0.31
C ASP A 604 -48.22 1.85 -0.56
N GLU A 605 -48.34 2.67 0.49
CA GLU A 605 -48.13 4.13 0.40
C GLU A 605 -46.68 4.45 0.00
N CYS A 606 -45.70 3.73 0.56
CA CYS A 606 -44.30 3.89 0.19
C CYS A 606 -44.04 3.53 -1.28
N CYS A 607 -44.59 2.42 -1.77
CA CYS A 607 -44.48 2.00 -3.16
C CYS A 607 -45.16 3.00 -4.11
N ALA A 608 -46.36 3.50 -3.76
CA ALA A 608 -47.05 4.50 -4.55
C ALA A 608 -46.25 5.81 -4.66
N LEU A 609 -45.68 6.29 -3.54
CA LEU A 609 -44.81 7.48 -3.54
C LEU A 609 -43.55 7.29 -4.37
N LEU A 610 -42.95 6.09 -4.35
CA LEU A 610 -41.79 5.76 -5.17
C LEU A 610 -42.16 5.69 -6.66
N ASP A 611 -43.29 5.09 -7.01
CA ASP A 611 -43.77 5.00 -8.39
C ASP A 611 -44.15 6.37 -8.97
N ASP A 612 -44.78 7.22 -8.16
CA ASP A 612 -45.11 8.60 -8.53
C ASP A 612 -43.84 9.44 -8.69
N PHE A 613 -42.86 9.26 -7.79
CA PHE A 613 -41.56 9.91 -7.89
C PHE A 613 -40.74 9.44 -9.08
N VAL A 614 -40.74 8.14 -9.41
CA VAL A 614 -40.07 7.61 -10.61
C VAL A 614 -40.71 8.19 -11.88
N ARG A 615 -42.05 8.27 -11.91
CA ARG A 615 -42.78 8.92 -13.01
C ARG A 615 -42.48 10.41 -13.10
N GLU A 616 -42.41 11.11 -11.98
CA GLU A 616 -41.99 12.51 -11.92
C GLU A 616 -40.53 12.69 -12.32
N LEU A 617 -39.63 11.78 -11.93
CA LEU A 617 -38.22 11.80 -12.32
C LEU A 617 -38.05 11.63 -13.82
N ASP A 618 -38.83 10.78 -14.46
CA ASP A 618 -38.78 10.60 -15.91
C ASP A 618 -39.39 11.82 -16.63
N LEU A 619 -40.41 12.47 -16.04
CA LEU A 619 -40.91 13.78 -16.47
C LEU A 619 -39.88 14.90 -16.27
N ILE A 620 -39.14 14.90 -15.16
CA ILE A 620 -38.09 15.87 -14.82
C ILE A 620 -36.88 15.66 -15.76
N LYS A 621 -36.46 14.42 -16.02
CA LYS A 621 -35.45 14.09 -17.03
C LYS A 621 -35.89 14.58 -18.42
N SER A 622 -37.15 14.37 -18.79
CA SER A 622 -37.67 14.83 -20.09
C SER A 622 -37.73 16.37 -20.23
N ARG A 623 -37.93 17.10 -19.12
CA ARG A 623 -37.96 18.58 -19.07
C ARG A 623 -36.59 19.23 -18.89
N MET A 624 -35.59 18.49 -18.37
CA MET A 624 -34.27 19.04 -18.02
C MET A 624 -33.19 18.81 -19.09
N GLY A 625 -33.48 18.05 -20.15
CA GLY A 625 -32.53 17.70 -21.21
C GLY A 625 -31.72 16.47 -20.88
#